data_AF-A0AAW6K355-F1
#
_entry.id   AF-A0AAW6K355-F1
#
_cell.length_a   1.000
_cell.length_b   1.000
_cell.length_c   1.000
_cell.angle_alpha   90.00
_cell.angle_beta   90.00
_cell.angle_gamma   90.00
#
_symmetry.space_group_name_H-M   'P 1'
#
loop_
_entity.id
_entity.type
_entity.pdbx_description
1 polymer ?
#
loop_
_entity_poly.entity_id
_entity_poly.type
_entity_poly.pdbx_seq_one_letter_code
_entity_poly.pdbx_strand_id
1 'polypeptide(L)'
;AMKGEPFWDQAVSLYLMSLFSYEWLRQEREKKEHPEQYQAATLPRVLALANLEMQPGSEENSTRLQEKMDDLARRYGPEYPPVRDYRKLKGNMEAQETVSCVILMVNAMLRLCETPAIKRILEADDMEIRSLGTGAENIPGKKTVLFLVMPDNDPSFNFLISMFYTTMFDVLIHTADHECGGALPIHVRLWADEFYAGPKPSKTESLMGTIRGRNISIVPILQSIAQIKALFQQDKWEIFVENCAVTIYMGSGPGAKSTHKYISELLGEMTIDVRNDGRTFGAHGNSNIQNQKLGRSLMTPAAVKRMNRKNCLIFIEGQYPIFDEKAIPFHTPEWKQMEQLAGKMGYHHPVKVIFDEEQRAYFTLEPKKQIQFLNREERDAYQEMAKKEDGIYYREIDREAFLYLNFRKYPKPTEQEIEAQFMQARKERAESVRQTVGAGQSQVPEDVTFFQDLEEKQKFSDAQQYDLSGSILECMERYAEQLSIEQKEMIVECLEKGLTEERIKRLMFQTVDEMKNYQRAYLLQKRKPEEV
;
A
#
# COMPACT_ATOMS: atom_id res chain seq x y z
N ALA A 1 -15.75 27.45 12.29
CA ALA A 1 -14.71 27.46 13.34
C ALA A 1 -13.75 28.59 13.02
N MET A 2 -13.50 29.51 13.96
CA MET A 2 -12.45 30.52 13.80
C MET A 2 -11.16 29.77 13.45
N LYS A 3 -10.59 30.07 12.28
CA LYS A 3 -9.22 29.67 11.92
C LYS A 3 -8.35 30.02 13.13
N GLY A 4 -7.71 29.01 13.73
CA GLY A 4 -6.74 29.22 14.80
C GLY A 4 -5.75 30.30 14.37
N GLU A 5 -5.31 31.13 15.32
CA GLU A 5 -4.42 32.24 15.03
C GLU A 5 -3.22 31.73 14.19
N PRO A 6 -2.92 32.34 13.03
CA PRO A 6 -1.90 31.86 12.09
C PRO A 6 -0.53 31.60 12.73
N PHE A 7 -0.25 32.26 13.86
CA PHE A 7 0.98 32.13 14.62
C PHE A 7 1.24 30.70 15.10
N TRP A 8 0.27 30.04 15.74
CA TRP A 8 0.49 28.72 16.35
C TRP A 8 0.78 27.66 15.29
N ASP A 9 0.03 27.68 14.19
CA ASP A 9 0.24 26.77 13.06
C ASP A 9 1.63 26.99 12.43
N GLN A 10 2.05 28.25 12.29
CA GLN A 10 3.38 28.59 11.77
C GLN A 10 4.50 28.15 12.72
N ALA A 11 4.32 28.32 14.04
CA ALA A 11 5.31 27.92 15.04
C ALA A 11 5.48 26.40 15.09
N VAL A 12 4.37 25.64 15.08
CA VAL A 12 4.38 24.17 14.98
C VAL A 12 5.06 23.72 13.68
N SER A 13 4.71 24.36 12.56
CA SER A 13 5.32 24.05 11.26
C SER A 13 6.83 24.29 11.28
N LEU A 14 7.29 25.41 11.84
CA LEU A 14 8.71 25.74 11.94
C LEU A 14 9.47 24.72 12.80
N TYR A 15 8.89 24.31 13.93
CA TYR A 15 9.49 23.30 14.80
C TYR A 15 9.62 21.94 14.10
N LEU A 16 8.53 21.47 13.49
CA LEU A 16 8.52 20.21 12.74
C LEU A 16 9.51 20.27 11.57
N MET A 17 9.55 21.37 10.82
CA MET A 17 10.51 21.56 9.72
C MET A 17 11.96 21.42 10.18
N SER A 18 12.28 21.92 11.37
CA SER A 18 13.60 21.71 11.97
C SER A 18 13.90 20.22 12.22
N LEU A 19 12.96 19.48 12.82
CA LEU A 19 13.15 18.05 13.10
C LEU A 19 13.24 17.21 11.81
N PHE A 20 12.39 17.48 10.83
CA PHE A 20 12.43 16.80 9.53
C PHE A 20 13.73 17.12 8.78
N SER A 21 14.16 18.38 8.77
CA SER A 21 15.42 18.78 8.12
C SER A 21 16.64 18.17 8.80
N TYR A 22 16.60 17.97 10.13
CA TYR A 22 17.65 17.29 10.87
C TYR A 22 17.85 15.86 10.35
N GLU A 23 16.76 15.08 10.30
CA GLU A 23 16.80 13.69 9.86
C GLU A 23 17.13 13.56 8.37
N TRP A 24 16.53 14.40 7.52
CA TRP A 24 16.77 14.41 6.08
C TRP A 24 18.24 14.69 5.75
N LEU A 25 18.80 15.78 6.31
CA LEU A 25 20.19 16.13 6.04
C LEU A 25 21.17 15.16 6.71
N ARG A 26 20.80 14.49 7.82
CA ARG A 26 21.60 13.38 8.35
C ARG A 26 21.65 12.24 7.33
N GLN A 27 20.50 11.80 6.82
CA GLN A 27 20.43 10.72 5.84
C GLN A 27 21.25 11.04 4.58
N GLU A 28 21.14 12.25 4.03
CA GLU A 28 21.93 12.64 2.85
C GLU A 28 23.45 12.58 3.10
N ARG A 29 23.90 12.87 4.33
CA ARG A 29 25.31 12.79 4.72
C ARG A 29 25.75 11.35 4.91
N GLU A 30 25.01 10.56 5.69
CA GLU A 30 25.31 9.13 5.90
C GLU A 30 25.38 8.39 4.57
N LYS A 31 24.48 8.70 3.63
CA LYS A 31 24.51 8.13 2.27
C LYS A 31 25.78 8.45 1.50
N LYS A 32 26.40 9.61 1.72
CA LYS A 32 27.62 10.06 1.01
C LYS A 32 28.91 9.65 1.72
N GLU A 33 28.95 9.77 3.04
CA GLU A 33 30.17 9.66 3.85
C GLU A 33 30.34 8.26 4.47
N HIS A 34 29.24 7.61 4.86
CA HIS A 34 29.26 6.32 5.56
C HIS A 34 28.14 5.39 5.06
N PRO A 35 28.24 4.84 3.82
CA PRO A 35 27.20 3.97 3.26
C PRO A 35 26.88 2.75 4.11
N GLU A 36 27.86 2.22 4.85
CA GLU A 36 27.69 1.08 5.76
C GLU A 36 26.80 1.40 6.99
N GLN A 37 26.71 2.67 7.38
CA GLN A 37 25.89 3.15 8.49
C GLN A 37 24.60 3.83 8.02
N TYR A 38 24.32 3.78 6.71
CA TYR A 38 23.15 4.42 6.13
C TYR A 38 21.86 3.93 6.77
N GLN A 39 21.07 4.86 7.27
CA GLN A 39 19.73 4.59 7.76
C GLN A 39 18.76 5.62 7.21
N ALA A 40 17.62 5.16 6.67
CA ALA A 40 16.59 6.03 6.17
C ALA A 40 16.05 6.98 7.26
N ALA A 41 15.72 8.21 6.87
CA ALA A 41 14.96 9.14 7.68
C ALA A 41 13.51 8.67 7.70
N THR A 42 13.03 8.33 8.90
CA THR A 42 11.70 7.75 9.09
C THR A 42 10.96 8.53 10.18
N LEU A 43 9.64 8.52 10.15
CA LEU A 43 8.85 9.27 11.13
C LEU A 43 9.15 8.82 12.59
N PRO A 44 9.35 7.53 12.91
CA PRO A 44 9.79 7.10 14.24
C PRO A 44 11.05 7.81 14.76
N ARG A 45 11.98 8.20 13.89
CA ARG A 45 13.19 8.93 14.29
C ARG A 45 12.93 10.40 14.57
N VAL A 46 12.08 11.01 13.74
CA VAL A 46 11.59 12.38 14.01
C VAL A 46 10.85 12.43 15.35
N LEU A 47 10.05 11.40 15.66
CA LEU A 47 9.41 11.24 16.99
C LEU A 47 10.44 11.08 18.10
N ALA A 48 11.49 10.30 17.88
CA ALA A 48 12.58 10.16 18.85
C ALA A 48 13.26 11.52 19.13
N LEU A 49 13.50 12.35 18.11
CA LEU A 49 14.03 13.70 18.29
C LEU A 49 13.06 14.60 19.06
N ALA A 50 11.76 14.56 18.75
CA ALA A 50 10.74 15.31 19.48
C ALA A 50 10.72 14.92 20.97
N ASN A 51 10.89 13.63 21.28
CA ASN A 51 10.97 13.13 22.65
C ASN A 51 12.25 13.55 23.38
N LEU A 52 13.36 13.81 22.68
CA LEU A 52 14.58 14.35 23.28
C LEU A 52 14.41 15.80 23.78
N GLU A 53 13.43 16.55 23.27
CA GLU A 53 13.14 17.89 23.77
C GLU A 53 12.54 17.85 25.19
N MET A 54 11.88 16.76 25.58
CA MET A 54 11.37 16.57 26.95
C MET A 54 12.42 16.02 27.92
N GLN A 55 13.57 15.57 27.43
CA GLN A 55 14.62 15.01 28.27
C GLN A 55 15.59 16.11 28.71
N PRO A 56 15.87 16.23 30.03
CA PRO A 56 16.81 17.22 30.52
C PRO A 56 18.21 16.95 29.95
N GLY A 57 18.87 18.01 29.50
CA GLY A 57 20.25 18.01 29.06
C GLY A 57 21.24 18.05 30.22
N SER A 58 22.50 18.26 29.88
CA SER A 58 23.63 18.38 30.81
C SER A 58 23.71 19.75 31.48
N GLU A 59 23.28 20.82 30.81
CA GLU A 59 23.23 22.18 31.37
C GLU A 59 21.86 22.48 32.00
N GLU A 60 21.84 23.34 33.02
CA GLU A 60 20.62 23.80 33.68
C GLU A 60 19.71 24.53 32.67
N ASN A 61 18.45 24.08 32.55
CA ASN A 61 17.46 24.52 31.54
C ASN A 61 17.78 24.16 30.07
N SER A 62 18.69 23.23 29.82
CA SER A 62 18.93 22.67 28.47
C SER A 62 18.14 21.37 28.23
N THR A 63 17.88 21.06 26.96
CA THR A 63 17.25 19.80 26.53
C THR A 63 18.26 18.97 25.73
N ARG A 64 18.10 17.63 25.71
CA ARG A 64 18.98 16.77 24.88
C ARG A 64 18.90 17.09 23.39
N LEU A 65 17.74 17.53 22.91
CA LEU A 65 17.60 18.00 21.53
C LEU A 65 18.38 19.31 21.30
N GLN A 66 18.37 20.23 22.26
CA GLN A 66 19.15 21.47 22.17
C GLN A 66 20.65 21.18 22.06
N GLU A 67 21.18 20.25 22.84
CA GLU A 67 22.60 19.84 22.74
C GLU A 67 22.95 19.29 21.34
N LYS A 68 22.06 18.49 20.76
CA LYS A 68 22.21 17.98 19.38
C LYS A 68 22.18 19.12 18.36
N MET A 69 21.33 20.12 18.56
CA MET A 69 21.27 21.30 17.68
C MET A 69 22.52 22.18 17.84
N ASP A 70 23.06 22.31 19.05
CA ASP A 70 24.28 23.09 19.30
C ASP A 70 25.54 22.38 18.81
N ASP A 71 25.60 21.04 18.84
CA ASP A 71 26.63 20.27 18.15
C ASP A 71 26.57 20.48 16.63
N LEU A 72 25.37 20.44 16.02
CA LEU A 72 25.21 20.77 14.60
C LEU A 72 25.63 22.21 14.30
N ALA A 73 25.28 23.16 15.17
CA ALA A 73 25.65 24.57 15.00
C ALA A 73 27.16 24.78 15.07
N ARG A 74 27.87 24.02 15.93
CA ARG A 74 29.33 24.04 16.01
C ARG A 74 29.99 23.49 14.75
N ARG A 75 29.41 22.44 14.17
CA ARG A 75 29.96 21.78 12.97
C ARG A 75 29.68 22.54 11.67
N TYR A 76 28.46 23.05 11.49
CA TYR A 76 27.98 23.59 10.21
C TYR A 76 27.58 25.06 10.26
N GLY A 77 27.64 25.68 11.44
CA GLY A 77 27.29 27.08 11.65
C GLY A 77 25.82 27.31 12.04
N PRO A 78 25.49 28.56 12.43
CA PRO A 78 24.17 28.92 12.97
C PRO A 78 23.05 28.96 11.92
N GLU A 79 23.40 29.15 10.64
CA GLU A 79 22.46 29.22 9.51
C GLU A 79 22.09 27.84 8.94
N TYR A 80 22.62 26.76 9.51
CA TYR A 80 22.29 25.40 9.08
C TYR A 80 20.77 25.16 9.27
N PRO A 81 20.02 24.69 8.24
CA PRO A 81 18.55 24.74 8.25
C PRO A 81 17.84 24.24 9.52
N PRO A 82 18.15 23.03 10.06
CA PRO A 82 17.50 22.55 11.28
C PRO A 82 17.82 23.43 12.50
N VAL A 83 19.05 23.92 12.60
CA VAL A 83 19.50 24.79 13.71
C VAL A 83 18.83 26.15 13.62
N ARG A 84 18.82 26.76 12.43
CA ARG A 84 18.23 28.06 12.17
C ARG A 84 16.76 28.09 12.55
N ASP A 85 16.00 27.09 12.11
CA ASP A 85 14.55 27.04 12.32
C ASP A 85 14.22 26.69 13.79
N TYR A 86 15.01 25.82 14.43
CA TYR A 86 14.92 25.56 15.87
C TYR A 86 15.19 26.82 16.71
N ARG A 87 16.26 27.56 16.39
CA ARG A 87 16.64 28.79 17.10
C ARG A 87 15.68 29.94 16.85
N LYS A 88 15.02 30.02 15.70
CA LYS A 88 13.96 31.01 15.47
C LYS A 88 12.77 30.81 16.43
N LEU A 89 12.50 29.58 16.84
CA LEU A 89 11.49 29.27 17.85
C LEU A 89 12.02 29.50 19.27
N LYS A 90 13.18 28.92 19.61
CA LYS A 90 13.70 28.85 20.98
C LYS A 90 14.63 30.01 21.38
N GLY A 91 15.16 30.75 20.41
CA GLY A 91 16.12 31.84 20.61
C GLY A 91 15.51 33.12 21.18
N ASN A 92 14.19 33.28 21.11
CA ASN A 92 13.48 34.33 21.83
C ASN A 92 13.23 33.85 23.27
N MET A 93 14.27 33.92 24.11
CA MET A 93 14.29 33.43 25.50
C MET A 93 13.19 34.04 26.41
N GLU A 94 12.53 35.12 26.00
CA GLU A 94 11.47 35.79 26.76
C GLU A 94 10.12 35.05 26.74
N ALA A 95 9.98 33.96 25.97
CA ALA A 95 8.72 33.23 25.78
C ALA A 95 8.84 31.70 25.99
N GLN A 96 9.56 31.25 27.02
CA GLN A 96 9.69 29.82 27.35
C GLN A 96 8.34 29.09 27.49
N GLU A 97 7.33 29.79 28.02
CA GLU A 97 5.95 29.28 28.10
C GLU A 97 5.36 29.01 26.71
N THR A 98 5.58 29.92 25.75
CA THR A 98 5.10 29.77 24.36
C THR A 98 5.77 28.59 23.65
N VAL A 99 7.09 28.42 23.82
CA VAL A 99 7.82 27.27 23.25
C VAL A 99 7.29 25.96 23.83
N SER A 100 7.03 25.93 25.14
CA SER A 100 6.45 24.75 25.82
C SER A 100 5.06 24.41 25.29
N CYS A 101 4.21 25.42 25.04
CA CYS A 101 2.91 25.23 24.39
C CYS A 101 3.05 24.64 22.99
N VAL A 102 3.98 25.14 22.17
CA VAL A 102 4.23 24.62 20.81
C VAL A 102 4.68 23.16 20.86
N ILE A 103 5.60 22.80 21.77
CA ILE A 103 6.05 21.41 21.96
C ILE A 103 4.86 20.52 22.37
N LEU A 104 4.01 20.97 23.29
CA LEU A 104 2.81 20.22 23.68
C LEU A 104 1.86 20.02 22.50
N MET A 105 1.65 21.04 21.67
CA MET A 105 0.83 20.95 20.46
C MET A 105 1.40 19.94 19.46
N VAL A 106 2.72 19.97 19.23
CA VAL A 106 3.41 19.02 18.33
C VAL A 106 3.22 17.59 18.83
N ASN A 107 3.44 17.33 20.11
CA ASN A 107 3.25 15.99 20.68
C ASN A 107 1.78 15.55 20.63
N ALA A 108 0.84 16.47 20.85
CA ALA A 108 -0.58 16.17 20.69
C ALA A 108 -0.95 15.80 19.24
N MET A 109 -0.33 16.44 18.24
CA MET A 109 -0.51 16.11 16.81
C MET A 109 0.14 14.77 16.45
N LEU A 110 1.33 14.50 17.00
CA LEU A 110 2.12 13.30 16.72
C LEU A 110 1.66 12.06 17.51
N ARG A 111 0.80 12.21 18.52
CA ARG A 111 0.30 11.12 19.38
C ARG A 111 -0.16 9.88 18.62
N LEU A 112 -0.89 10.05 17.51
CA LEU A 112 -1.38 8.91 16.72
C LEU A 112 -0.23 8.17 16.03
N CYS A 113 0.83 8.88 15.65
CA CYS A 113 2.05 8.32 15.06
C CYS A 113 2.89 7.55 16.08
N GLU A 114 2.63 7.72 17.38
CA GLU A 114 3.32 6.96 18.41
C GLU A 114 2.81 5.52 18.58
N THR A 115 1.63 5.24 18.02
CA THR A 115 0.98 3.93 18.09
C THR A 115 1.85 2.87 17.39
N PRO A 116 2.05 1.67 17.97
CA PRO A 116 2.89 0.63 17.40
C PRO A 116 2.54 0.26 15.95
N ALA A 117 1.24 0.25 15.63
CA ALA A 117 0.76 -0.06 14.27
C ALA A 117 1.21 0.98 13.24
N ILE A 118 1.17 2.27 13.60
CA ILE A 118 1.56 3.37 12.71
C ILE A 118 3.08 3.48 12.63
N LYS A 119 3.78 3.26 13.74
CA LYS A 119 5.25 3.18 13.74
C LYS A 119 5.74 2.15 12.74
N ARG A 120 5.16 0.95 12.73
CA ARG A 120 5.50 -0.11 11.76
C ARG A 120 5.27 0.34 10.31
N ILE A 121 4.13 0.98 10.02
CA ILE A 121 3.84 1.45 8.65
C ILE A 121 4.86 2.50 8.19
N LEU A 122 5.40 3.30 9.10
CA LEU A 122 6.30 4.41 8.81
C LEU A 122 7.77 4.12 9.16
N GLU A 123 8.12 2.85 9.43
CA GLU A 123 9.47 2.45 9.86
C GLU A 123 10.46 2.27 8.69
N ALA A 124 9.94 2.05 7.49
CA ALA A 124 10.69 1.88 6.25
C ALA A 124 9.93 2.51 5.09
N ASP A 125 10.63 2.79 4.00
CA ASP A 125 10.04 3.25 2.73
C ASP A 125 10.16 2.13 1.69
N ASP A 126 9.05 1.49 1.41
CA ASP A 126 8.87 0.49 0.36
C ASP A 126 7.98 1.01 -0.79
N MET A 127 7.62 2.30 -0.75
CA MET A 127 6.64 2.89 -1.65
C MET A 127 7.32 3.44 -2.91
N GLU A 128 7.37 2.64 -3.97
CA GLU A 128 7.81 3.11 -5.29
C GLU A 128 6.73 3.93 -6.00
N ILE A 129 6.35 5.10 -5.46
CA ILE A 129 5.24 5.93 -5.98
C ILE A 129 5.41 6.26 -7.48
N ARG A 130 6.64 6.53 -7.92
CA ARG A 130 6.94 6.83 -9.33
C ARG A 130 6.56 5.69 -10.27
N SER A 131 6.70 4.45 -9.80
CA SER A 131 6.38 3.24 -10.57
C SER A 131 4.90 3.16 -10.94
N LEU A 132 4.00 3.82 -10.18
CA LEU A 132 2.57 3.89 -10.51
C LEU A 132 2.33 4.52 -11.89
N GLY A 133 3.15 5.52 -12.25
CA GLY A 133 3.05 6.24 -13.52
C GLY A 133 4.00 5.75 -14.61
N THR A 134 5.07 5.05 -14.25
CA THR A 134 6.17 4.67 -15.16
C THR A 134 6.25 3.16 -15.44
N GLY A 135 5.95 2.33 -14.42
CA GLY A 135 5.95 0.87 -14.48
C GLY A 135 6.54 0.24 -13.22
N ALA A 136 5.90 -0.81 -12.69
CA ALA A 136 6.36 -1.57 -11.52
C ALA A 136 7.66 -2.35 -11.78
N GLU A 137 8.46 -2.55 -10.72
CA GLU A 137 9.70 -3.36 -10.73
C GLU A 137 10.71 -2.89 -11.80
N ASN A 138 10.73 -1.58 -12.08
CA ASN A 138 11.51 -0.96 -13.15
C ASN A 138 11.20 -1.50 -14.56
N ILE A 139 10.05 -2.15 -14.76
CA ILE A 139 9.58 -2.62 -16.06
C ILE A 139 8.65 -1.56 -16.66
N PRO A 140 9.06 -0.82 -17.72
CA PRO A 140 8.24 0.22 -18.32
C PRO A 140 6.88 -0.33 -18.76
N GLY A 141 5.80 0.35 -18.41
CA GLY A 141 4.44 -0.05 -18.81
C GLY A 141 3.79 -1.14 -17.93
N LYS A 142 4.51 -1.74 -16.97
CA LYS A 142 3.92 -2.72 -16.03
C LYS A 142 2.94 -2.00 -15.08
N LYS A 143 1.65 -2.30 -15.24
CA LYS A 143 0.58 -1.64 -14.48
C LYS A 143 0.54 -2.13 -13.04
N THR A 144 0.28 -1.21 -12.13
CA THR A 144 0.18 -1.46 -10.69
C THR A 144 -1.21 -1.07 -10.19
N VAL A 145 -1.75 -1.84 -9.24
CA VAL A 145 -2.98 -1.49 -8.52
C VAL A 145 -2.62 -1.33 -7.04
N LEU A 146 -2.92 -0.16 -6.48
CA LEU A 146 -2.73 0.15 -5.07
C LEU A 146 -4.08 0.12 -4.36
N PHE A 147 -4.21 -0.73 -3.34
CA PHE A 147 -5.39 -0.80 -2.49
C PHE A 147 -5.13 -0.09 -1.17
N LEU A 148 -5.93 0.93 -0.89
CA LEU A 148 -5.90 1.69 0.36
C LEU A 148 -7.11 1.29 1.20
N VAL A 149 -6.87 0.40 2.17
CA VAL A 149 -7.94 -0.19 2.99
C VAL A 149 -8.02 0.55 4.33
N MET A 150 -9.22 0.98 4.70
CA MET A 150 -9.49 1.64 5.98
C MET A 150 -10.67 1.01 6.69
N PRO A 151 -10.70 1.05 8.03
CA PRO A 151 -11.94 0.83 8.77
C PRO A 151 -12.94 1.95 8.45
N ASP A 152 -14.19 1.56 8.25
CA ASP A 152 -15.33 2.45 8.05
C ASP A 152 -15.73 3.21 9.33
N ASN A 153 -15.52 2.60 10.48
CA ASN A 153 -16.02 3.08 11.76
C ASN A 153 -15.15 4.15 12.45
N ASP A 154 -13.87 4.28 12.08
CA ASP A 154 -12.93 5.15 12.79
C ASP A 154 -12.15 6.08 11.85
N PRO A 155 -12.47 7.41 11.83
CA PRO A 155 -11.78 8.38 11.00
C PRO A 155 -10.40 8.79 11.53
N SER A 156 -9.97 8.30 12.70
CA SER A 156 -8.73 8.74 13.37
C SER A 156 -7.49 8.61 12.49
N PHE A 157 -7.46 7.66 11.56
CA PHE A 157 -6.31 7.41 10.67
C PHE A 157 -6.45 8.01 9.26
N ASN A 158 -7.56 8.71 8.97
CA ASN A 158 -7.80 9.30 7.64
C ASN A 158 -6.71 10.33 7.25
N PHE A 159 -6.02 10.93 8.22
CA PHE A 159 -4.93 11.86 7.95
C PHE A 159 -3.75 11.18 7.24
N LEU A 160 -3.44 9.91 7.54
CA LEU A 160 -2.33 9.18 6.92
C LEU A 160 -2.57 9.01 5.42
N ILE A 161 -3.79 8.62 5.05
CA ILE A 161 -4.14 8.45 3.64
C ILE A 161 -4.26 9.79 2.93
N SER A 162 -4.76 10.82 3.60
CA SER A 162 -4.82 12.18 3.03
C SER A 162 -3.40 12.73 2.78
N MET A 163 -2.47 12.47 3.70
CA MET A 163 -1.04 12.78 3.55
C MET A 163 -0.45 11.99 2.38
N PHE A 164 -0.67 10.67 2.36
CA PHE A 164 -0.23 9.80 1.27
C PHE A 164 -0.72 10.29 -0.09
N TYR A 165 -2.01 10.60 -0.23
CA TYR A 165 -2.54 11.13 -1.48
C TYR A 165 -1.83 12.40 -1.93
N THR A 166 -1.62 13.34 -1.02
CA THR A 166 -0.96 14.61 -1.35
C THR A 166 0.47 14.35 -1.84
N THR A 167 1.24 13.55 -1.09
CA THR A 167 2.59 13.13 -1.51
C THR A 167 2.59 12.39 -2.84
N MET A 168 1.64 11.47 -3.04
CA MET A 168 1.52 10.68 -4.26
C MET A 168 1.30 11.58 -5.48
N PHE A 169 0.35 12.51 -5.41
CA PHE A 169 0.09 13.43 -6.52
C PHE A 169 1.29 14.35 -6.78
N ASP A 170 1.93 14.89 -5.74
CA ASP A 170 3.10 15.76 -5.90
C ASP A 170 4.26 15.02 -6.59
N VAL A 171 4.56 13.79 -6.18
CA VAL A 171 5.59 12.95 -6.79
C VAL A 171 5.24 12.61 -8.24
N LEU A 172 4.00 12.24 -8.52
CA LEU A 172 3.55 11.90 -9.88
C LEU A 172 3.55 13.12 -10.81
N ILE A 173 3.15 14.29 -10.31
CA ILE A 173 3.21 15.56 -11.06
C ILE A 173 4.66 15.90 -11.39
N HIS A 174 5.56 15.84 -10.41
CA HIS A 174 6.97 16.09 -10.62
C HIS A 174 7.59 15.10 -11.62
N THR A 175 7.23 13.82 -11.51
CA THR A 175 7.68 12.77 -12.45
C THR A 175 7.20 13.08 -13.87
N ALA A 176 5.93 13.45 -14.04
CA ALA A 176 5.38 13.83 -15.34
C ALA A 176 6.14 15.01 -15.95
N ASP A 177 6.34 16.08 -15.18
CA ASP A 177 6.90 17.34 -15.67
C ASP A 177 8.40 17.25 -15.96
N HIS A 178 9.17 16.56 -15.11
CA HIS A 178 10.64 16.57 -15.18
C HIS A 178 11.24 15.29 -15.76
N GLU A 179 10.57 14.15 -15.66
CA GLU A 179 11.13 12.86 -16.10
C GLU A 179 10.46 12.36 -17.38
N CYS A 180 9.17 12.66 -17.61
CA CYS A 180 8.39 12.13 -18.74
C CYS A 180 8.03 13.15 -19.84
N GLY A 181 8.49 14.40 -19.75
CA GLY A 181 8.24 15.42 -20.77
C GLY A 181 6.81 16.00 -20.78
N GLY A 182 6.13 15.95 -19.64
CA GLY A 182 4.83 16.60 -19.38
C GLY A 182 3.68 15.65 -19.08
N ALA A 183 3.77 14.36 -19.41
CA ALA A 183 2.72 13.38 -19.16
C ALA A 183 3.28 12.01 -18.77
N LEU A 184 2.63 11.33 -17.83
CA LEU A 184 3.02 9.98 -17.43
C LEU A 184 2.74 8.98 -18.56
N PRO A 185 3.64 7.99 -18.81
CA PRO A 185 3.43 6.98 -19.83
C PRO A 185 2.26 6.03 -19.49
N ILE A 186 2.01 5.76 -18.21
CA ILE A 186 0.85 4.99 -17.74
C ILE A 186 -0.18 5.95 -17.13
N HIS A 187 -1.43 5.83 -17.56
CA HIS A 187 -2.52 6.61 -17.00
C HIS A 187 -2.84 6.18 -15.57
N VAL A 188 -2.60 7.08 -14.60
CA VAL A 188 -2.88 6.83 -13.18
C VAL A 188 -4.30 7.29 -12.85
N ARG A 189 -5.13 6.38 -12.32
CA ARG A 189 -6.51 6.65 -11.94
C ARG A 189 -6.75 6.40 -10.45
N LEU A 190 -7.18 7.43 -9.74
CA LEU A 190 -7.66 7.30 -8.37
C LEU A 190 -9.17 7.04 -8.36
N TRP A 191 -9.59 5.92 -7.77
CA TRP A 191 -11.01 5.63 -7.49
C TRP A 191 -11.31 5.97 -6.03
N ALA A 192 -12.10 7.01 -5.81
CA ALA A 192 -12.47 7.45 -4.46
C ALA A 192 -13.93 7.10 -4.16
N ASP A 193 -14.17 5.88 -3.69
CA ASP A 193 -15.49 5.29 -3.36
C ASP A 193 -16.34 6.18 -2.44
N GLU A 194 -15.78 6.56 -1.28
CA GLU A 194 -16.48 7.40 -0.31
C GLU A 194 -15.78 8.75 -0.21
N PHE A 195 -15.91 9.58 -1.26
CA PHE A 195 -15.20 10.87 -1.33
C PHE A 195 -15.65 11.87 -0.24
N TYR A 196 -16.86 11.69 0.33
CA TYR A 196 -17.39 12.55 1.38
C TYR A 196 -16.81 12.24 2.76
N ALA A 197 -16.96 11.00 3.24
CA ALA A 197 -16.47 10.62 4.56
C ALA A 197 -14.97 10.23 4.54
N GLY A 198 -14.46 9.81 3.39
CA GLY A 198 -13.11 9.31 3.23
C GLY A 198 -12.01 10.38 3.16
N PRO A 199 -10.74 9.93 3.18
CA PRO A 199 -9.58 10.76 2.97
C PRO A 199 -9.56 11.28 1.53
N LYS A 200 -9.00 12.47 1.37
CA LYS A 200 -8.95 13.17 0.08
C LYS A 200 -7.66 13.99 -0.02
N PRO A 201 -7.15 14.20 -1.25
CA PRO A 201 -5.98 15.06 -1.45
C PRO A 201 -6.25 16.48 -0.97
N SER A 202 -5.21 17.17 -0.51
CA SER A 202 -5.32 18.60 -0.20
C SER A 202 -5.72 19.41 -1.45
N LYS A 203 -6.59 20.42 -1.29
CA LYS A 203 -7.05 21.33 -2.36
C LYS A 203 -7.50 20.60 -3.64
N THR A 204 -8.33 19.56 -3.49
CA THR A 204 -8.73 18.69 -4.61
C THR A 204 -9.34 19.48 -5.78
N GLU A 205 -10.06 20.58 -5.50
CA GLU A 205 -10.69 21.41 -6.53
C GLU A 205 -9.67 22.02 -7.51
N SER A 206 -8.48 22.37 -7.02
CA SER A 206 -7.39 22.93 -7.84
C SER A 206 -6.54 21.83 -8.45
N LEU A 207 -6.32 20.75 -7.69
CA LEU A 207 -5.58 19.58 -8.15
C LEU A 207 -6.19 18.98 -9.41
N MET A 208 -7.52 18.82 -9.46
CA MET A 208 -8.22 18.24 -10.61
C MET A 208 -7.98 19.01 -11.92
N GLY A 209 -7.88 20.33 -11.86
CA GLY A 209 -7.51 21.14 -13.04
C GLY A 209 -6.07 20.93 -13.50
N THR A 210 -5.15 20.61 -12.57
CA THR A 210 -3.71 20.50 -12.84
C THR A 210 -3.31 19.12 -13.37
N ILE A 211 -3.97 18.06 -12.90
CA ILE A 211 -3.59 16.67 -13.20
C ILE A 211 -3.97 16.21 -14.63
N ARG A 212 -4.98 16.84 -15.25
CA ARG A 212 -5.51 16.44 -16.58
C ARG A 212 -4.42 16.34 -17.64
N GLY A 213 -3.52 17.32 -17.70
CA GLY A 213 -2.43 17.38 -18.68
C GLY A 213 -1.33 16.34 -18.47
N ARG A 214 -1.29 15.72 -17.28
CA ARG A 214 -0.21 14.81 -16.84
C ARG A 214 -0.57 13.34 -16.96
N ASN A 215 -1.69 13.03 -17.64
CA ASN A 215 -2.24 11.69 -17.78
C ASN A 215 -2.68 11.07 -16.42
N ILE A 216 -3.24 11.89 -15.55
CA ILE A 216 -3.74 11.49 -14.23
C ILE A 216 -5.21 11.88 -14.11
N SER A 217 -6.05 10.99 -13.56
CA SER A 217 -7.48 11.26 -13.33
C SER A 217 -7.96 10.79 -11.96
N ILE A 218 -9.05 11.43 -11.49
CA ILE A 218 -9.74 11.08 -10.26
C ILE A 218 -11.19 10.75 -10.61
N VAL A 219 -11.70 9.66 -10.05
CA VAL A 219 -13.11 9.25 -10.13
C VAL A 219 -13.70 9.36 -8.74
N PRO A 220 -14.25 10.54 -8.38
CA PRO A 220 -14.91 10.73 -7.10
C PRO A 220 -16.31 10.11 -7.14
N ILE A 221 -16.61 9.26 -6.16
CA ILE A 221 -17.92 8.66 -6.00
C ILE A 221 -18.59 9.33 -4.79
N LEU A 222 -19.83 9.77 -5.01
CA LEU A 222 -20.61 10.57 -4.07
C LEU A 222 -22.05 10.07 -4.05
N GLN A 223 -22.68 10.09 -2.89
CA GLN A 223 -24.07 9.67 -2.71
C GLN A 223 -25.06 10.79 -3.05
N SER A 224 -24.66 12.06 -2.90
CA SER A 224 -25.52 13.21 -3.20
C SER A 224 -24.72 14.48 -3.50
N ILE A 225 -25.38 15.43 -4.19
CA ILE A 225 -24.81 16.78 -4.38
C ILE A 225 -24.74 17.58 -3.07
N ALA A 226 -25.45 17.17 -2.02
CA ALA A 226 -25.37 17.86 -0.73
C ALA A 226 -24.02 17.61 -0.05
N GLN A 227 -23.45 16.42 -0.24
CA GLN A 227 -22.14 16.06 0.28
C GLN A 227 -21.05 16.96 -0.29
N ILE A 228 -21.02 17.16 -1.62
CA ILE A 228 -19.99 18.01 -2.24
C ILE A 228 -20.10 19.48 -1.81
N LYS A 229 -21.34 19.99 -1.65
CA LYS A 229 -21.60 21.34 -1.14
C LYS A 229 -21.13 21.53 0.30
N ALA A 230 -21.20 20.46 1.11
CA ALA A 230 -20.70 20.49 2.48
C ALA A 230 -19.17 20.44 2.54
N LEU A 231 -18.52 19.69 1.65
CA LEU A 231 -17.05 19.63 1.57
C LEU A 231 -16.44 20.92 1.06
N PHE A 232 -16.99 21.48 -0.01
CA PHE A 232 -16.44 22.65 -0.69
C PHE A 232 -17.38 23.86 -0.52
N GLN A 233 -17.11 24.65 0.51
CA GLN A 233 -17.83 25.88 0.82
C GLN A 233 -17.45 27.00 -0.17
N GLN A 234 -18.22 28.11 -0.15
CA GLN A 234 -17.96 29.29 -0.98
C GLN A 234 -17.98 28.98 -2.48
N ASP A 235 -18.95 28.18 -2.92
CA ASP A 235 -19.17 27.81 -4.33
C ASP A 235 -18.01 27.07 -5.02
N LYS A 236 -16.95 26.70 -4.28
CA LYS A 236 -15.87 25.84 -4.77
C LYS A 236 -16.35 24.45 -5.23
N TRP A 237 -17.51 24.00 -4.78
CA TRP A 237 -18.12 22.75 -5.24
C TRP A 237 -18.48 22.83 -6.74
N GLU A 238 -18.79 24.00 -7.28
CA GLU A 238 -19.07 24.20 -8.70
C GLU A 238 -17.79 23.98 -9.51
N ILE A 239 -16.68 24.60 -9.10
CA ILE A 239 -15.35 24.40 -9.70
C ILE A 239 -14.97 22.92 -9.72
N PHE A 240 -15.26 22.18 -8.64
CA PHE A 240 -14.99 20.75 -8.59
C PHE A 240 -15.78 19.99 -9.66
N VAL A 241 -17.09 20.26 -9.79
CA VAL A 241 -17.95 19.56 -10.75
C VAL A 241 -17.65 19.99 -12.19
N GLU A 242 -17.26 21.24 -12.43
CA GLU A 242 -16.82 21.74 -13.73
C GLU A 242 -15.54 21.04 -14.21
N ASN A 243 -14.64 20.68 -13.31
CA ASN A 243 -13.44 19.91 -13.65
C ASN A 243 -13.75 18.43 -14.01
N CYS A 244 -14.95 17.93 -13.73
CA CYS A 244 -15.37 16.58 -14.10
C CYS A 244 -15.91 16.54 -15.55
N ALA A 245 -15.08 16.08 -16.48
CA ALA A 245 -15.49 15.91 -17.88
C ALA A 245 -16.66 14.92 -18.09
N VAL A 246 -16.85 14.00 -17.15
CA VAL A 246 -17.95 13.02 -17.19
C VAL A 246 -18.64 12.96 -15.83
N THR A 247 -19.96 13.06 -15.83
CA THR A 247 -20.80 12.84 -14.65
C THR A 247 -21.73 11.66 -14.89
N ILE A 248 -21.73 10.68 -13.98
CA ILE A 248 -22.60 9.50 -14.06
C ILE A 248 -23.58 9.54 -12.89
N TYR A 249 -24.87 9.57 -13.20
CA TYR A 249 -25.94 9.49 -12.21
C TYR A 249 -26.54 8.08 -12.18
N MET A 250 -26.32 7.37 -11.08
CA MET A 250 -26.77 5.99 -10.87
C MET A 250 -28.08 5.90 -10.06
N GLY A 251 -28.73 7.03 -9.76
CA GLY A 251 -29.89 7.11 -8.87
C GLY A 251 -29.55 7.64 -7.49
N SER A 252 -30.55 8.16 -6.79
CA SER A 252 -30.41 8.76 -5.45
C SER A 252 -31.57 8.40 -4.53
N GLY A 253 -31.36 8.55 -3.21
CA GLY A 253 -32.38 8.26 -2.22
C GLY A 253 -33.63 9.15 -2.35
N PRO A 254 -34.80 8.70 -1.84
CA PRO A 254 -36.08 9.42 -2.01
C PRO A 254 -36.11 10.87 -1.49
N GLY A 255 -35.23 11.19 -0.53
CA GLY A 255 -35.08 12.50 0.10
C GLY A 255 -34.10 13.46 -0.59
N ALA A 256 -33.36 13.01 -1.61
CA ALA A 256 -32.31 13.78 -2.29
C ALA A 256 -32.86 14.86 -3.25
N LYS A 257 -33.74 15.75 -2.77
CA LYS A 257 -34.45 16.76 -3.57
C LYS A 257 -33.50 17.64 -4.38
N SER A 258 -32.40 18.10 -3.78
CA SER A 258 -31.38 18.92 -4.45
C SER A 258 -30.69 18.16 -5.59
N THR A 259 -30.41 16.87 -5.41
CA THR A 259 -29.79 16.03 -6.44
C THR A 259 -30.77 15.80 -7.60
N HIS A 260 -32.03 15.47 -7.32
CA HIS A 260 -33.05 15.30 -8.35
C HIS A 260 -33.26 16.58 -9.19
N LYS A 261 -33.24 17.75 -8.53
CA LYS A 261 -33.34 19.05 -9.21
C LYS A 261 -32.12 19.30 -10.10
N TYR A 262 -30.92 19.12 -9.55
CA TYR A 262 -29.66 19.29 -10.29
C TYR A 262 -29.58 18.40 -11.55
N ILE A 263 -29.91 17.11 -11.45
CA ILE A 263 -29.92 16.19 -12.60
C ILE A 263 -30.99 16.58 -13.63
N SER A 264 -32.17 17.01 -13.17
CA SER A 264 -33.23 17.51 -14.06
C SER A 264 -32.82 18.76 -14.83
N GLU A 265 -32.03 19.64 -14.21
CA GLU A 265 -31.50 20.86 -14.84
C GLU A 265 -30.39 20.51 -15.85
N LEU A 266 -29.51 19.56 -15.52
CA LEU A 266 -28.46 19.06 -16.43
C LEU A 266 -29.02 18.38 -17.69
N LEU A 267 -30.17 17.71 -17.60
CA LEU A 267 -30.85 17.12 -18.76
C LEU A 267 -31.44 18.17 -19.70
N GLY A 268 -31.74 19.37 -19.19
CA GLY A 268 -32.36 20.44 -19.94
C GLY A 268 -33.84 20.23 -20.23
N GLU A 269 -34.34 21.03 -21.19
CA GLU A 269 -35.74 21.08 -21.58
C GLU A 269 -35.94 20.58 -23.01
N MET A 270 -37.10 19.98 -23.25
CA MET A 270 -37.61 19.65 -24.58
C MET A 270 -38.77 20.57 -24.93
N THR A 271 -38.90 20.89 -26.21
CA THR A 271 -40.10 21.55 -26.74
C THR A 271 -41.19 20.50 -26.96
N ILE A 272 -42.38 20.76 -26.43
CA ILE A 272 -43.58 19.95 -26.65
C ILE A 272 -44.61 20.78 -27.42
N ASP A 273 -45.25 20.16 -28.41
CA ASP A 273 -46.42 20.74 -29.07
C ASP A 273 -47.68 20.29 -28.30
N VAL A 274 -48.36 21.25 -27.68
CA VAL A 274 -49.60 21.04 -26.94
C VAL A 274 -50.77 21.36 -27.87
N ARG A 275 -51.65 20.38 -28.05
CA ARG A 275 -52.90 20.53 -28.79
C ARG A 275 -54.07 20.55 -27.81
N ASN A 276 -54.78 21.67 -27.78
CA ASN A 276 -55.99 21.85 -26.98
C ASN A 276 -57.22 21.71 -27.88
N ASP A 277 -58.00 20.64 -27.66
CA ASP A 277 -59.26 20.38 -28.36
C ASP A 277 -60.44 20.83 -27.49
N GLY A 278 -61.04 21.97 -27.83
CA GLY A 278 -62.25 22.49 -27.18
C GLY A 278 -63.50 22.05 -27.92
N ARG A 279 -64.40 21.31 -27.25
CA ARG A 279 -65.73 20.94 -27.79
C ARG A 279 -66.85 21.50 -26.93
N THR A 280 -67.83 22.14 -27.56
CA THR A 280 -69.07 22.57 -26.91
C THR A 280 -70.24 21.68 -27.36
N PHE A 281 -70.99 21.15 -26.39
CA PHE A 281 -72.17 20.32 -26.63
C PHE A 281 -73.43 21.17 -26.51
N GLY A 282 -73.99 21.57 -27.66
CA GLY A 282 -75.25 22.31 -27.79
C GLY A 282 -75.87 22.08 -29.17
N ALA A 283 -77.07 22.63 -29.44
CA ALA A 283 -77.82 22.40 -30.69
C ALA A 283 -77.04 22.79 -31.97
N HIS A 284 -76.05 23.68 -31.86
CA HIS A 284 -75.05 23.99 -32.90
C HIS A 284 -73.65 23.93 -32.28
N GLY A 285 -73.14 22.73 -32.01
CA GLY A 285 -71.81 22.54 -31.43
C GLY A 285 -70.69 23.01 -32.38
N ASN A 286 -69.73 23.76 -31.84
CA ASN A 286 -68.51 24.17 -32.54
C ASN A 286 -67.29 23.45 -31.93
N SER A 287 -66.30 23.13 -32.75
CA SER A 287 -65.03 22.53 -32.32
C SER A 287 -63.89 23.49 -32.63
N ASN A 288 -63.12 23.88 -31.61
CA ASN A 288 -61.93 24.69 -31.78
C ASN A 288 -60.68 23.85 -31.46
N ILE A 289 -59.67 23.95 -32.32
CA ILE A 289 -58.38 23.27 -32.13
C ILE A 289 -57.31 24.36 -32.04
N GLN A 290 -56.65 24.45 -30.90
CA GLN A 290 -55.55 25.39 -30.68
C GLN A 290 -54.24 24.62 -30.45
N ASN A 291 -53.24 24.91 -31.27
CA ASN A 291 -51.90 24.34 -31.13
C ASN A 291 -50.96 25.39 -30.51
N GLN A 292 -50.21 25.01 -29.48
CA GLN A 292 -49.23 25.87 -28.82
C GLN A 292 -47.92 25.08 -28.58
N LYS A 293 -46.77 25.73 -28.77
CA LYS A 293 -45.48 25.16 -28.38
C LYS A 293 -45.15 25.55 -26.94
N LEU A 294 -44.71 24.61 -26.12
CA LEU A 294 -44.33 24.82 -24.72
C LEU A 294 -42.96 24.18 -24.44
N GLY A 295 -42.17 24.75 -23.54
CA GLY A 295 -40.97 24.11 -22.99
C GLY A 295 -41.33 23.23 -21.79
N ARG A 296 -40.74 22.04 -21.69
CA ARG A 296 -40.89 21.13 -20.54
C ARG A 296 -39.56 20.43 -20.26
N SER A 297 -39.16 20.32 -19.00
CA SER A 297 -37.98 19.53 -18.61
C SER A 297 -38.05 18.11 -19.17
N LEU A 298 -36.96 17.64 -19.77
CA LEU A 298 -36.90 16.32 -20.41
C LEU A 298 -37.29 15.20 -19.43
N MET A 299 -36.77 15.30 -18.20
CA MET A 299 -37.18 14.48 -17.07
C MET A 299 -37.40 15.38 -15.86
N THR A 300 -38.62 15.42 -15.32
CA THR A 300 -38.89 16.22 -14.11
C THR A 300 -38.15 15.64 -12.90
N PRO A 301 -37.86 16.43 -11.84
CA PRO A 301 -37.19 15.92 -10.64
C PRO A 301 -37.93 14.72 -10.01
N ALA A 302 -39.26 14.70 -10.11
CA ALA A 302 -40.08 13.58 -9.65
C ALA A 302 -39.92 12.32 -10.53
N ALA A 303 -39.68 12.49 -11.83
CA ALA A 303 -39.37 11.37 -12.73
C ALA A 303 -37.93 10.86 -12.48
N VAL A 304 -36.95 11.74 -12.30
CA VAL A 304 -35.57 11.37 -11.91
C VAL A 304 -35.58 10.54 -10.63
N LYS A 305 -36.33 10.97 -9.61
CA LYS A 305 -36.52 10.22 -8.35
C LYS A 305 -37.08 8.80 -8.56
N ARG A 306 -37.90 8.58 -9.58
CA ARG A 306 -38.53 7.29 -9.91
C ARG A 306 -37.77 6.49 -10.95
N MET A 307 -36.58 6.95 -11.36
CA MET A 307 -35.75 6.23 -12.33
C MET A 307 -35.46 4.81 -11.82
N ASN A 308 -35.58 3.82 -12.71
CA ASN A 308 -35.32 2.43 -12.37
C ASN A 308 -33.86 2.28 -11.89
N ARG A 309 -33.63 1.50 -10.82
CA ARG A 309 -32.29 1.24 -10.27
C ARG A 309 -31.36 0.54 -11.25
N LYS A 310 -31.89 -0.09 -12.30
CA LYS A 310 -31.11 -0.69 -13.38
C LYS A 310 -30.59 0.34 -14.39
N ASN A 311 -31.09 1.57 -14.38
CA ASN A 311 -30.74 2.57 -15.38
C ASN A 311 -29.80 3.62 -14.79
N CYS A 312 -29.08 4.31 -15.66
CA CYS A 312 -28.18 5.41 -15.32
C CYS A 312 -28.27 6.51 -16.38
N LEU A 313 -27.88 7.71 -15.97
CA LEU A 313 -27.70 8.85 -16.85
C LEU A 313 -26.21 9.17 -16.93
N ILE A 314 -25.70 9.36 -18.14
CA ILE A 314 -24.30 9.70 -18.38
C ILE A 314 -24.27 11.06 -19.07
N PHE A 315 -23.55 12.00 -18.48
CA PHE A 315 -23.29 13.33 -19.01
C PHE A 315 -21.82 13.39 -19.41
N ILE A 316 -21.54 13.59 -20.70
CA ILE A 316 -20.19 13.74 -21.24
C ILE A 316 -20.07 15.14 -21.79
N GLU A 317 -18.97 15.83 -21.47
CA GLU A 317 -18.67 17.17 -21.98
C GLU A 317 -18.82 17.23 -23.52
N GLY A 318 -19.61 18.20 -24.00
CA GLY A 318 -19.84 18.42 -25.43
C GLY A 318 -20.78 17.42 -26.12
N GLN A 319 -21.41 16.49 -25.39
CA GLN A 319 -22.32 15.49 -25.94
C GLN A 319 -23.72 15.58 -25.33
N TYR A 320 -24.71 15.03 -26.03
CA TYR A 320 -26.05 14.88 -25.47
C TYR A 320 -26.05 13.88 -24.29
N PRO A 321 -26.90 14.09 -23.26
CA PRO A 321 -27.05 13.13 -22.18
C PRO A 321 -27.47 11.75 -22.69
N ILE A 322 -26.84 10.71 -22.16
CA ILE A 322 -27.12 9.31 -22.52
C ILE A 322 -27.92 8.68 -21.38
N PHE A 323 -29.00 7.98 -21.71
CA PHE A 323 -29.78 7.16 -20.79
C PHE A 323 -29.54 5.69 -21.14
N ASP A 324 -28.95 4.93 -20.22
CA ASP A 324 -28.53 3.54 -20.48
C ASP A 324 -28.73 2.63 -19.26
N GLU A 325 -28.64 1.32 -19.45
CA GLU A 325 -28.65 0.33 -18.38
C GLU A 325 -27.28 0.19 -17.71
N LYS A 326 -27.27 -0.11 -16.41
CA LYS A 326 -26.06 -0.32 -15.63
C LYS A 326 -25.44 -1.67 -15.98
N ALA A 327 -24.14 -1.66 -16.27
CA ALA A 327 -23.34 -2.88 -16.35
C ALA A 327 -23.13 -3.46 -14.94
N ILE A 328 -23.79 -4.58 -14.63
CA ILE A 328 -23.63 -5.30 -13.35
C ILE A 328 -22.52 -6.35 -13.53
N PRO A 329 -21.36 -6.22 -12.86
CA PRO A 329 -20.18 -7.04 -13.17
C PRO A 329 -20.25 -8.47 -12.63
N PHE A 330 -21.12 -8.77 -11.66
CA PHE A 330 -21.10 -10.03 -10.89
C PHE A 330 -21.32 -11.32 -11.71
N HIS A 331 -21.73 -11.21 -12.96
CA HIS A 331 -21.98 -12.37 -13.82
C HIS A 331 -21.02 -12.46 -15.01
N THR A 332 -20.09 -11.51 -15.16
CA THR A 332 -19.16 -11.53 -16.29
C THR A 332 -18.12 -12.66 -16.13
N PRO A 333 -17.58 -13.18 -17.25
CA PRO A 333 -16.52 -14.20 -17.21
C PRO A 333 -15.32 -13.78 -16.36
N GLU A 334 -14.94 -12.51 -16.43
CA GLU A 334 -13.80 -11.94 -15.70
C GLU A 334 -14.07 -11.92 -14.19
N TRP A 335 -15.29 -11.58 -13.76
CA TRP A 335 -15.65 -11.61 -12.35
C TRP A 335 -15.55 -13.02 -11.77
N LYS A 336 -16.05 -14.03 -12.50
CA LYS A 336 -15.98 -15.43 -12.08
C LYS A 336 -14.54 -15.93 -11.99
N GLN A 337 -13.67 -15.49 -12.90
CA GLN A 337 -12.24 -15.79 -12.85
C GLN A 337 -11.59 -15.19 -11.59
N MET A 338 -11.91 -13.94 -11.28
CA MET A 338 -11.42 -13.28 -10.05
C MET A 338 -11.93 -13.95 -8.78
N GLU A 339 -13.20 -14.38 -8.77
CA GLU A 339 -13.80 -15.14 -7.65
C GLU A 339 -13.09 -16.48 -7.44
N GLN A 340 -12.73 -17.18 -8.52
CA GLN A 340 -11.92 -18.41 -8.44
C GLN A 340 -10.52 -18.15 -7.87
N LEU A 341 -9.86 -17.07 -8.31
CA LEU A 341 -8.53 -16.69 -7.82
C LEU A 341 -8.53 -16.27 -6.35
N ALA A 342 -9.58 -15.60 -5.89
CA ALA A 342 -9.72 -15.22 -4.48
C ALA A 342 -9.93 -16.44 -3.56
N GLY A 343 -10.48 -17.54 -4.08
CA GLY A 343 -10.79 -18.74 -3.30
C GLY A 343 -11.92 -18.53 -2.28
N LYS A 344 -12.31 -19.60 -1.57
CA LYS A 344 -13.47 -19.59 -0.65
C LYS A 344 -13.32 -18.65 0.55
N MET A 345 -12.07 -18.40 0.96
CA MET A 345 -11.75 -17.58 2.13
C MET A 345 -11.37 -16.13 1.75
N GLY A 346 -11.46 -15.77 0.47
CA GLY A 346 -11.09 -14.46 -0.04
C GLY A 346 -9.57 -14.22 -0.13
N TYR A 347 -9.20 -12.99 -0.50
CA TYR A 347 -7.80 -12.59 -0.65
C TYR A 347 -7.03 -12.68 0.67
N HIS A 348 -5.91 -13.42 0.67
CA HIS A 348 -4.99 -13.50 1.81
C HIS A 348 -3.77 -12.63 1.54
N HIS A 349 -3.56 -11.62 2.38
CA HIS A 349 -2.37 -10.79 2.25
C HIS A 349 -1.12 -11.64 2.56
N PRO A 350 -0.11 -11.69 1.67
CA PRO A 350 1.09 -12.51 1.88
C PRO A 350 1.97 -12.07 3.06
N VAL A 351 1.75 -10.85 3.57
CA VAL A 351 2.54 -10.28 4.66
C VAL A 351 1.91 -10.69 5.98
N LYS A 352 2.65 -11.42 6.81
CA LYS A 352 2.22 -11.78 8.17
C LYS A 352 2.75 -10.75 9.16
N VAL A 353 1.87 -10.21 9.99
CA VAL A 353 2.24 -9.27 11.06
C VAL A 353 2.03 -9.97 12.40
N ILE A 354 3.05 -9.97 13.25
CA ILE A 354 2.97 -10.51 14.62
C ILE A 354 2.98 -9.33 15.60
N PHE A 355 2.09 -9.37 16.59
CA PHE A 355 2.12 -8.46 17.72
C PHE A 355 2.88 -9.11 18.87
N ASP A 356 3.91 -8.41 19.36
CA ASP A 356 4.63 -8.78 20.58
C ASP A 356 4.01 -8.05 21.78
N GLU A 357 3.44 -8.81 22.72
CA GLU A 357 2.80 -8.28 23.92
C GLU A 357 3.81 -7.67 24.92
N GLU A 358 5.05 -8.15 24.97
CA GLU A 358 6.07 -7.67 25.91
C GLU A 358 6.59 -6.29 25.51
N GLN A 359 6.94 -6.12 24.24
CA GLN A 359 7.41 -4.84 23.70
C GLN A 359 6.28 -3.92 23.23
N ARG A 360 5.05 -4.44 23.16
CA ARG A 360 3.90 -3.78 22.54
C ARG A 360 4.25 -3.27 21.14
N ALA A 361 4.93 -4.08 20.35
CA ALA A 361 5.42 -3.73 19.02
C ALA A 361 4.85 -4.70 17.97
N TYR A 362 4.63 -4.21 16.75
CA TYR A 362 4.28 -5.06 15.63
C TYR A 362 5.52 -5.34 14.78
N PHE A 363 5.68 -6.59 14.36
CA PHE A 363 6.76 -7.02 13.48
C PHE A 363 6.20 -7.57 12.19
N THR A 364 6.75 -7.08 11.08
CA THR A 364 6.44 -7.59 9.73
C THR A 364 7.33 -8.80 9.47
N LEU A 365 6.74 -9.99 9.29
CA LEU A 365 7.44 -11.14 8.77
C LEU A 365 7.46 -11.05 7.25
N GLU A 366 8.62 -10.68 6.70
CA GLU A 366 8.84 -10.80 5.28
C GLU A 366 9.01 -12.29 4.92
N PRO A 367 8.15 -12.87 4.07
CA PRO A 367 8.44 -14.17 3.50
C PRO A 367 9.74 -14.04 2.70
N LYS A 368 10.71 -14.95 2.91
CA LYS A 368 11.91 -15.02 2.06
C LYS A 368 11.45 -15.02 0.61
N LYS A 369 11.92 -14.06 -0.20
CA LYS A 369 11.64 -14.01 -1.65
C LYS A 369 11.91 -15.39 -2.23
N GLN A 370 10.84 -16.15 -2.50
CA GLN A 370 10.92 -17.44 -3.15
C GLN A 370 11.24 -17.21 -4.63
N ILE A 371 11.67 -18.27 -5.31
CA ILE A 371 11.89 -18.26 -6.75
C ILE A 371 10.63 -17.69 -7.43
N GLN A 372 10.77 -16.56 -8.11
CA GLN A 372 9.70 -15.97 -8.92
C GLN A 372 9.80 -16.52 -10.34
N PHE A 373 8.69 -17.06 -10.83
CA PHE A 373 8.57 -17.47 -12.22
C PHE A 373 8.16 -16.27 -13.06
N LEU A 374 9.07 -15.84 -13.96
CA LEU A 374 8.87 -14.66 -14.80
C LEU A 374 8.21 -15.03 -16.13
N ASN A 375 7.35 -14.14 -16.63
CA ASN A 375 6.81 -14.23 -17.98
C ASN A 375 7.86 -13.81 -19.03
N ARG A 376 7.59 -14.06 -20.33
CA ARG A 376 8.54 -13.73 -21.41
C ARG A 376 8.92 -12.25 -21.43
N GLU A 377 7.93 -11.37 -21.36
CA GLU A 377 8.12 -9.91 -21.36
C GLU A 377 8.94 -9.43 -20.16
N GLU A 378 8.68 -9.98 -18.97
CA GLU A 378 9.41 -9.64 -17.75
C GLU A 378 10.87 -10.11 -17.84
N ARG A 379 11.11 -11.32 -18.34
CA ARG A 379 12.46 -11.85 -18.55
C ARG A 379 13.27 -10.98 -19.52
N ASP A 380 12.67 -10.58 -20.63
CA ASP A 380 13.34 -9.73 -21.63
C ASP A 380 13.69 -8.35 -21.01
N ALA A 381 12.78 -7.79 -20.21
CA ALA A 381 13.04 -6.56 -19.46
C ALA A 381 14.18 -6.71 -18.44
N TYR A 382 14.21 -7.79 -17.65
CA TYR A 382 15.30 -8.06 -16.72
C TYR A 382 16.64 -8.30 -17.43
N GLN A 383 16.63 -8.89 -18.62
CA GLN A 383 17.83 -9.04 -19.44
C GLN A 383 18.38 -7.69 -19.92
N GLU A 384 17.50 -6.75 -20.29
CA GLU A 384 17.93 -5.39 -20.63
C GLU A 384 18.42 -4.61 -19.39
N MET A 385 17.79 -4.79 -18.24
CA MET A 385 18.21 -4.18 -16.98
C MET A 385 19.58 -4.71 -16.52
N ALA A 386 19.83 -6.01 -16.66
CA ALA A 386 21.14 -6.62 -16.37
C ALA A 386 22.29 -6.04 -17.20
N LYS A 387 22.01 -5.40 -18.35
CA LYS A 387 23.03 -4.71 -19.16
C LYS A 387 23.30 -3.29 -18.68
N LYS A 388 22.39 -2.69 -17.90
CA LYS A 388 22.42 -1.28 -17.48
C LYS A 388 22.76 -1.10 -15.99
N GLU A 389 22.41 -2.05 -15.14
CA GLU A 389 22.60 -1.97 -13.68
C GLU A 389 23.56 -3.05 -13.16
N ASP A 390 24.56 -2.64 -12.37
CA ASP A 390 25.60 -3.51 -11.77
C ASP A 390 25.10 -4.42 -10.62
N GLY A 391 23.78 -4.58 -10.45
CA GLY A 391 23.14 -5.38 -9.39
C GLY A 391 22.31 -6.56 -9.87
N ILE A 392 22.01 -6.64 -11.18
CA ILE A 392 21.12 -7.66 -11.76
C ILE A 392 21.95 -8.61 -12.62
N TYR A 393 22.00 -9.89 -12.22
CA TYR A 393 22.74 -10.92 -12.94
C TYR A 393 21.80 -11.79 -13.77
N TYR A 394 22.03 -11.83 -15.08
CA TYR A 394 21.29 -12.68 -16.00
C TYR A 394 22.17 -13.83 -16.48
N ARG A 395 21.68 -15.08 -16.32
CA ARG A 395 22.32 -16.27 -16.90
C ARG A 395 21.30 -17.23 -17.49
N GLU A 396 21.62 -17.73 -18.68
CA GLU A 396 20.92 -18.87 -19.27
C GLU A 396 21.57 -20.17 -18.77
N ILE A 397 20.75 -21.06 -18.22
CA ILE A 397 21.20 -22.36 -17.69
C ILE A 397 20.38 -23.45 -18.37
N ASP A 398 21.05 -24.51 -18.80
CA ASP A 398 20.38 -25.68 -19.36
C ASP A 398 19.49 -26.38 -18.31
N ARG A 399 18.38 -26.98 -18.74
CA ARG A 399 17.36 -27.56 -17.85
C ARG A 399 17.95 -28.63 -16.93
N GLU A 400 18.81 -29.48 -17.47
CA GLU A 400 19.44 -30.55 -16.70
C GLU A 400 20.46 -29.98 -15.71
N ALA A 401 21.25 -28.97 -16.12
CA ALA A 401 22.18 -28.30 -15.22
C ALA A 401 21.47 -27.57 -14.07
N PHE A 402 20.30 -26.99 -14.31
CA PHE A 402 19.48 -26.35 -13.28
C PHE A 402 19.05 -27.34 -12.19
N LEU A 403 18.72 -28.59 -12.54
CA LEU A 403 18.31 -29.61 -11.57
C LEU A 403 19.45 -30.05 -10.64
N TYR A 404 20.71 -29.95 -11.08
CA TYR A 404 21.89 -30.32 -10.30
C TYR A 404 22.53 -29.14 -9.55
N LEU A 405 22.01 -27.92 -9.71
CA LEU A 405 22.48 -26.74 -8.98
C LEU A 405 22.08 -26.83 -7.50
N ASN A 406 23.06 -27.11 -6.65
CA ASN A 406 22.84 -27.18 -5.21
C ASN A 406 22.99 -25.79 -4.56
N PHE A 407 21.87 -25.07 -4.46
CA PHE A 407 21.78 -23.74 -3.84
C PHE A 407 22.11 -23.70 -2.34
N ARG A 408 22.36 -24.86 -1.69
CA ARG A 408 22.63 -24.95 -0.24
C ARG A 408 24.13 -25.06 0.12
N LYS A 409 25.03 -25.15 -0.86
CA LYS A 409 26.47 -25.27 -0.60
C LYS A 409 27.06 -23.87 -0.31
N TYR A 410 27.70 -23.71 0.85
CA TYR A 410 28.49 -22.54 1.23
C TYR A 410 29.98 -22.92 1.40
N PRO A 411 30.94 -22.07 0.99
CA PRO A 411 30.75 -20.77 0.34
C PRO A 411 30.12 -20.91 -1.04
N LYS A 412 29.40 -19.87 -1.46
CA LYS A 412 28.82 -19.81 -2.82
C LYS A 412 29.99 -19.88 -3.81
N PRO A 413 30.01 -20.83 -4.76
CA PRO A 413 31.13 -20.96 -5.68
C PRO A 413 31.30 -19.67 -6.48
N THR A 414 32.55 -19.27 -6.65
CA THR A 414 32.93 -18.07 -7.40
C THR A 414 32.52 -18.22 -8.86
N GLU A 415 32.28 -17.12 -9.58
CA GLU A 415 31.76 -17.14 -10.95
C GLU A 415 32.58 -18.04 -11.91
N GLN A 416 33.90 -18.06 -11.72
CA GLN A 416 34.85 -18.91 -12.46
C GLN A 416 34.77 -20.39 -12.06
N GLU A 417 34.40 -20.69 -10.82
CA GLU A 417 34.27 -22.07 -10.31
C GLU A 417 32.98 -22.73 -10.80
N ILE A 418 31.89 -21.94 -10.93
CA ILE A 418 30.64 -22.41 -11.54
C ILE A 418 30.86 -22.76 -13.01
N GLU A 419 31.62 -21.93 -13.73
CA GLU A 419 31.93 -22.13 -15.15
C GLU A 419 32.86 -23.33 -15.37
N ALA A 420 33.86 -23.51 -14.49
CA ALA A 420 34.73 -24.68 -14.49
C ALA A 420 33.96 -25.97 -14.19
N GLN A 421 33.07 -25.97 -13.20
CA GLN A 421 32.20 -27.11 -12.88
C GLN A 421 31.26 -27.46 -14.04
N PHE A 422 30.73 -26.46 -14.74
CA PHE A 422 29.88 -26.66 -15.92
C PHE A 422 30.66 -27.32 -17.07
N MET A 423 31.89 -26.85 -17.34
CA MET A 423 32.76 -27.42 -18.36
C MET A 423 33.23 -28.84 -18.01
N GLN A 424 33.42 -29.12 -16.72
CA GLN A 424 33.78 -30.43 -16.21
C GLN A 424 32.61 -31.43 -16.33
N ALA A 425 31.40 -31.04 -15.92
CA ALA A 425 30.20 -31.85 -16.09
C ALA A 425 29.89 -32.15 -17.58
N ARG A 426 30.16 -31.18 -18.47
CA ARG A 426 30.03 -31.39 -19.93
C ARG A 426 31.05 -32.37 -20.49
N LYS A 427 32.29 -32.37 -19.97
CA LYS A 427 33.33 -33.34 -20.31
C LYS A 427 33.00 -34.74 -19.79
N GLU A 428 32.62 -34.85 -18.53
CA GLU A 428 32.23 -36.12 -17.90
C GLU A 428 31.03 -36.75 -18.61
N ARG A 429 30.09 -35.94 -19.11
CA ARG A 429 28.97 -36.42 -19.92
C ARG A 429 29.35 -36.78 -21.35
N ALA A 430 30.27 -36.05 -21.98
CA ALA A 430 30.81 -36.44 -23.28
C ALA A 430 31.63 -37.74 -23.20
N GLU A 431 32.30 -37.98 -22.07
CA GLU A 431 33.03 -39.20 -21.77
C GLU A 431 32.08 -40.36 -21.43
N SER A 432 31.01 -40.12 -20.66
CA SER A 432 30.00 -41.14 -20.37
C SER A 432 29.20 -41.55 -21.62
N VAL A 433 28.89 -40.60 -22.52
CA VAL A 433 28.28 -40.88 -23.84
C VAL A 433 29.24 -41.64 -24.76
N ARG A 434 30.56 -41.36 -24.72
CA ARG A 434 31.57 -42.16 -25.44
C ARG A 434 31.70 -43.58 -24.90
N GLN A 435 31.55 -43.77 -23.59
CA GLN A 435 31.57 -45.09 -22.97
C GLN A 435 30.30 -45.91 -23.23
N THR A 436 29.15 -45.27 -23.47
CA THR A 436 27.85 -45.94 -23.67
C THR A 436 27.51 -46.32 -25.12
N VAL A 437 28.35 -45.97 -26.11
CA VAL A 437 28.23 -46.52 -27.49
C VAL A 437 28.76 -47.97 -27.59
N GLY A 438 29.33 -48.52 -26.51
CA GLY A 438 29.95 -49.86 -26.50
C GLY A 438 29.16 -51.01 -25.87
N ALA A 439 28.02 -50.79 -25.19
CA ALA A 439 27.25 -51.88 -24.61
C ALA A 439 25.78 -51.51 -24.48
N GLY A 440 24.92 -52.28 -25.15
CA GLY A 440 23.48 -52.13 -25.07
C GLY A 440 22.91 -52.55 -23.70
N GLN A 441 21.72 -52.01 -23.44
CA GLN A 441 20.84 -52.19 -22.28
C GLN A 441 21.17 -51.36 -21.04
N SER A 442 20.46 -50.23 -20.88
CA SER A 442 20.29 -49.57 -19.59
C SER A 442 18.84 -49.75 -19.14
N GLN A 443 18.66 -50.54 -18.08
CA GLN A 443 17.48 -50.46 -17.22
C GLN A 443 17.52 -49.14 -16.45
N VAL A 444 16.36 -48.50 -16.31
CA VAL A 444 16.19 -47.20 -15.64
C VAL A 444 16.13 -47.42 -14.11
N PRO A 445 16.84 -46.63 -13.29
CA PRO A 445 16.85 -46.73 -11.82
C PRO A 445 15.50 -46.47 -11.13
N GLU A 446 15.33 -47.08 -9.95
CA GLU A 446 14.14 -47.19 -9.09
C GLU A 446 13.48 -45.89 -8.58
N ASP A 447 13.87 -44.72 -9.06
CA ASP A 447 13.31 -43.42 -8.64
C ASP A 447 12.06 -43.00 -9.45
N VAL A 448 11.53 -43.90 -10.28
CA VAL A 448 10.34 -43.68 -11.12
C VAL A 448 9.08 -44.38 -10.59
N THR A 449 9.15 -45.04 -9.43
CA THR A 449 7.98 -45.70 -8.79
C THR A 449 7.60 -45.10 -7.43
N PHE A 450 7.70 -43.77 -7.29
CA PHE A 450 7.22 -43.04 -6.10
C PHE A 450 6.11 -42.03 -6.46
N PHE A 451 5.16 -42.46 -7.27
CA PHE A 451 3.94 -41.70 -7.61
C PHE A 451 2.68 -42.59 -7.62
N GLN A 452 2.64 -43.60 -6.76
CA GLN A 452 1.45 -44.38 -6.41
C GLN A 452 1.54 -44.67 -4.92
N ASP A 453 0.88 -43.81 -4.11
CA ASP A 453 0.40 -44.05 -2.72
C ASP A 453 0.33 -42.74 -1.91
N LEU A 454 -0.31 -41.71 -2.47
CA LEU A 454 -0.71 -40.51 -1.73
C LEU A 454 -2.20 -40.20 -1.96
N GLU A 455 -3.03 -41.21 -1.75
CA GLU A 455 -4.45 -41.05 -1.44
C GLU A 455 -4.82 -42.07 -0.35
N GLU A 456 -4.46 -41.77 0.90
CA GLU A 456 -5.22 -42.16 2.09
C GLU A 456 -4.51 -41.67 3.37
N LYS A 457 -4.98 -40.53 3.90
CA LYS A 457 -5.27 -40.25 5.33
C LYS A 457 -5.31 -38.74 5.59
N GLN A 458 -6.36 -38.11 5.08
CA GLN A 458 -7.03 -37.07 5.85
C GLN A 458 -7.96 -37.76 6.84
N LYS A 459 -7.67 -37.62 8.14
CA LYS A 459 -8.63 -37.57 9.25
C LYS A 459 -7.82 -37.37 10.53
N PHE A 460 -7.89 -36.16 11.08
CA PHE A 460 -8.50 -35.90 12.39
C PHE A 460 -8.33 -34.40 12.69
N SER A 461 -9.43 -33.67 12.60
CA SER A 461 -9.66 -32.50 13.44
C SER A 461 -10.03 -33.01 14.83
N ASP A 462 -9.42 -32.45 15.87
CA ASP A 462 -10.14 -31.82 16.98
C ASP A 462 -9.15 -31.13 17.90
N ALA A 463 -9.54 -29.96 18.39
CA ALA A 463 -8.80 -29.20 19.38
C ALA A 463 -8.73 -30.00 20.70
N GLN A 464 -7.64 -30.74 20.90
CA GLN A 464 -7.31 -31.34 22.18
C GLN A 464 -6.42 -30.37 22.96
N GLN A 465 -6.88 -29.96 24.15
CA GLN A 465 -6.03 -29.31 25.14
C GLN A 465 -5.01 -30.35 25.61
N TYR A 466 -3.77 -30.24 25.13
CA TYR A 466 -2.67 -31.11 25.52
C TYR A 466 -2.23 -30.82 26.97
N ASP A 467 -2.00 -31.88 27.74
CA ASP A 467 -1.45 -31.78 29.09
C ASP A 467 0.08 -31.65 29.01
N LEU A 468 0.57 -30.42 29.17
CA LEU A 468 1.98 -30.02 29.07
C LEU A 468 2.71 -30.02 30.44
N SER A 469 2.15 -30.68 31.46
CA SER A 469 2.76 -30.82 32.78
C SER A 469 3.97 -31.77 32.77
N GLY A 470 5.01 -31.46 33.57
CA GLY A 470 6.23 -32.28 33.68
C GLY A 470 7.47 -31.66 33.03
N SER A 471 8.51 -32.46 32.75
CA SER A 471 9.67 -32.03 31.94
C SER A 471 9.42 -32.19 30.43
N ILE A 472 10.24 -31.59 29.55
CA ILE A 472 10.11 -31.83 28.10
C ILE A 472 10.27 -33.30 27.74
N LEU A 473 11.20 -33.99 28.39
CA LEU A 473 11.46 -35.41 28.10
C LEU A 473 10.21 -36.25 28.38
N GLU A 474 9.53 -35.99 29.51
CA GLU A 474 8.27 -36.65 29.87
C GLU A 474 7.14 -36.31 28.87
N CYS A 475 7.10 -35.07 28.36
CA CYS A 475 6.15 -34.69 27.31
C CYS A 475 6.45 -35.41 25.98
N MET A 476 7.73 -35.56 25.62
CA MET A 476 8.16 -36.24 24.39
C MET A 476 7.90 -37.74 24.45
N GLU A 477 8.06 -38.37 25.61
CA GLU A 477 7.70 -39.77 25.83
C GLU A 477 6.19 -39.97 25.77
N ARG A 478 5.40 -39.08 26.40
CA ARG A 478 3.94 -39.16 26.44
C ARG A 478 3.30 -39.01 25.06
N TYR A 479 3.86 -38.17 24.19
CA TYR A 479 3.35 -37.89 22.85
C TYR A 479 4.24 -38.47 21.72
N ALA A 480 5.07 -39.46 22.04
CA ALA A 480 6.05 -40.04 21.12
C ALA A 480 5.40 -40.62 19.84
N GLU A 481 4.20 -41.19 19.93
CA GLU A 481 3.48 -41.77 18.78
C GLU A 481 2.82 -40.72 17.89
N GLN A 482 2.57 -39.51 18.41
CA GLN A 482 1.87 -38.43 17.69
C GLN A 482 2.84 -37.44 17.01
N LEU A 483 4.09 -37.41 17.45
CA LEU A 483 5.13 -36.55 16.89
C LEU A 483 5.82 -37.21 15.70
N SER A 484 5.84 -36.51 14.57
CA SER A 484 6.66 -36.91 13.42
C SER A 484 8.15 -36.90 13.76
N ILE A 485 8.94 -37.68 13.03
CA ILE A 485 10.40 -37.75 13.20
C ILE A 485 11.02 -36.34 13.04
N GLU A 486 10.57 -35.57 12.06
CA GLU A 486 11.04 -34.20 11.82
C GLU A 486 10.71 -33.22 12.97
N GLN A 487 9.55 -33.36 13.62
CA GLN A 487 9.21 -32.57 14.80
C GLN A 487 10.09 -32.92 16.00
N LYS A 488 10.42 -34.20 16.20
CA LYS A 488 11.33 -34.64 17.28
C LYS A 488 12.74 -34.08 17.08
N GLU A 489 13.27 -34.15 15.86
CA GLU A 489 14.58 -33.56 15.52
C GLU A 489 14.59 -32.05 15.76
N MET A 490 13.51 -31.35 15.38
CA MET A 490 13.40 -29.90 15.60
C MET A 490 13.31 -29.52 17.08
N ILE A 491 12.65 -30.33 17.91
CA ILE A 491 12.58 -30.12 19.37
C ILE A 491 13.98 -30.23 19.98
N VAL A 492 14.75 -31.24 19.58
CA VAL A 492 16.15 -31.42 20.02
C VAL A 492 17.01 -30.25 19.56
N GLU A 493 16.88 -29.82 18.29
CA GLU A 493 17.62 -28.67 17.76
C GLU A 493 17.27 -27.36 18.50
N CYS A 494 16.01 -27.18 18.93
CA CYS A 494 15.59 -26.04 19.74
C CYS A 494 16.18 -26.07 21.16
N LEU A 495 16.30 -27.25 21.78
CA LEU A 495 16.96 -27.42 23.08
C LEU A 495 18.46 -27.10 22.99
N GLU A 496 19.15 -27.61 21.97
CA GLU A 496 20.59 -27.35 21.75
C GLU A 496 20.89 -25.87 21.53
N LYS A 497 19.98 -25.13 20.89
CA LYS A 497 20.10 -23.68 20.67
C LYS A 497 19.64 -22.82 21.86
N GLY A 498 19.24 -23.46 22.97
CA GLY A 498 18.99 -22.81 24.25
C GLY A 498 17.59 -22.20 24.42
N LEU A 499 16.57 -22.69 23.70
CA LEU A 499 15.18 -22.33 24.00
C LEU A 499 14.76 -22.94 25.35
N THR A 500 13.98 -22.18 26.13
CA THR A 500 13.49 -22.66 27.44
C THR A 500 12.41 -23.74 27.28
N GLU A 501 12.29 -24.60 28.28
CA GLU A 501 11.41 -25.75 28.19
C GLU A 501 9.94 -25.38 27.94
N GLU A 502 9.47 -24.33 28.59
CA GLU A 502 8.10 -23.82 28.44
C GLU A 502 7.79 -23.34 27.01
N ARG A 503 8.79 -22.79 26.30
CA ARG A 503 8.63 -22.29 24.93
C ARG A 503 8.55 -23.44 23.93
N ILE A 504 9.37 -24.45 24.10
CA ILE A 504 9.37 -25.65 23.25
C ILE A 504 8.07 -26.42 23.41
N LYS A 505 7.53 -26.53 24.62
CA LYS A 505 6.21 -27.14 24.89
C LYS A 505 5.06 -26.48 24.13
N ARG A 506 5.10 -25.15 23.95
CA ARG A 506 4.10 -24.42 23.14
C ARG A 506 4.24 -24.69 21.63
N LEU A 507 5.42 -25.08 21.17
CA LEU A 507 5.74 -25.31 19.75
C LEU A 507 5.61 -26.78 19.33
N MET A 508 5.58 -27.71 20.28
CA MET A 508 5.64 -29.16 20.08
C MET A 508 4.61 -29.68 19.07
N PHE A 509 3.41 -29.08 19.01
CA PHE A 509 2.33 -29.50 18.13
C PHE A 509 2.13 -28.60 16.90
N GLN A 510 3.02 -27.62 16.67
CA GLN A 510 3.00 -26.81 15.46
C GLN A 510 3.70 -27.51 14.29
N THR A 511 3.53 -26.96 13.09
CA THR A 511 4.20 -27.49 11.90
C THR A 511 5.72 -27.28 11.99
N VAL A 512 6.51 -28.17 11.35
CA VAL A 512 7.98 -28.08 11.36
C VAL A 512 8.49 -26.73 10.85
N ASP A 513 7.79 -26.14 9.87
CA ASP A 513 8.12 -24.83 9.33
C ASP A 513 7.86 -23.69 10.34
N GLU A 514 6.78 -23.78 11.12
CA GLU A 514 6.49 -22.82 12.20
C GLU A 514 7.52 -22.92 13.33
N MET A 515 7.91 -24.13 13.73
CA MET A 515 8.97 -24.35 14.72
C MET A 515 10.32 -23.79 14.25
N LYS A 516 10.70 -24.02 12.98
CA LYS A 516 11.92 -23.46 12.36
C LYS A 516 11.90 -21.94 12.33
N ASN A 517 10.75 -21.35 12.01
CA ASN A 517 10.60 -19.90 11.95
C ASN A 517 10.70 -19.27 13.35
N TYR A 518 10.10 -19.88 14.35
CA TYR A 518 10.21 -19.44 15.74
C TYR A 518 11.65 -19.54 16.27
N GLN A 519 12.34 -20.65 16.00
CA GLN A 519 13.74 -20.84 16.36
C GLN A 519 14.63 -19.76 15.73
N ARG A 520 14.41 -19.41 14.45
CA ARG A 520 15.13 -18.32 13.78
C ARG A 520 14.87 -16.96 14.41
N ALA A 521 13.62 -16.65 14.75
CA ALA A 521 13.27 -15.41 15.43
C ALA A 521 13.99 -15.28 16.79
N TYR A 522 14.07 -16.39 17.55
CA TYR A 522 14.80 -16.42 18.81
C TYR A 522 16.32 -16.21 18.65
N LEU A 523 16.93 -16.83 17.64
CA LEU A 523 18.36 -16.65 17.36
C LEU A 523 18.70 -15.22 16.92
N LEU A 524 17.80 -14.57 16.17
CA LEU A 524 17.91 -13.15 15.81
C LEU A 524 17.84 -12.25 17.05
N GLN A 525 17.00 -12.59 18.03
CA GLN A 525 16.84 -11.85 19.29
C GLN A 525 18.09 -11.91 20.19
N LYS A 526 18.83 -13.03 20.17
CA LYS A 526 20.04 -13.21 21.00
C LYS A 526 21.27 -12.49 20.46
N ARG A 527 21.25 -12.05 19.19
CA ARG A 527 22.26 -11.15 18.62
C ARG A 527 21.96 -9.70 19.03
N LYS A 528 22.47 -9.28 20.20
CA LYS A 528 22.59 -7.85 20.56
C LYS A 528 23.94 -7.26 20.09
N PRO A 529 24.03 -5.93 19.88
CA PRO A 529 25.13 -5.27 19.20
C PRO A 529 26.28 -4.93 20.17
N GLU A 530 27.14 -5.89 20.50
CA GLU A 530 28.39 -5.61 21.22
C GLU A 530 29.65 -6.19 20.56
N GLU A 531 29.57 -6.62 19.30
CA GLU A 531 30.76 -6.92 18.49
C GLU A 531 30.56 -6.42 17.05
N VAL A 532 30.58 -5.10 16.86
CA VAL A 532 31.09 -4.41 15.65
C VAL A 532 31.71 -3.10 16.07
#